data_AF-A0A7J4U3P2-F1
#
_entry.id   AF-A0A7J4U3P2-F1
#
_cell.length_a   1.000
_cell.length_b   1.000
_cell.length_c   1.000
_cell.angle_alpha   90.00
_cell.angle_beta   90.00
_cell.angle_gamma   90.00
#
_symmetry.space_group_name_H-M   'P 1'
#
loop_
_entity.id
_entity.type
_entity.pdbx_description
1 polymer ?
#
loop_
_entity_poly.entity_id
_entity_poly.type
_entity_poly.pdbx_seq_one_letter_code
_entity_poly.pdbx_strand_id
1 'polypeptide(L)' 'TRELGITILPSNPSDYIARFASTLKLGPETQSRAVEIIESAQGIELTSGRGPTGIAAAALYVAALMNGEKRTQ' A
#
# COMPACT_ATOMS: atom_id res chain seq x y z
N THR A 1 -2.75 -29.85 -10.43
CA THR A 1 -3.78 -29.34 -9.50
C THR A 1 -4.31 -28.04 -10.05
N ARG A 2 -5.32 -28.12 -10.92
CA ARG A 2 -5.85 -26.97 -11.67
C ARG A 2 -7.36 -27.11 -11.77
N GLU A 3 -8.10 -26.90 -10.68
CA GLU A 3 -9.57 -26.91 -10.74
C GLU A 3 -10.16 -25.95 -9.73
N LEU A 4 -10.43 -24.75 -10.22
CA LEU A 4 -11.51 -23.80 -9.92
C LEU A 4 -11.19 -22.64 -10.88
N GLY A 5 -12.03 -22.38 -11.88
CA GLY A 5 -11.84 -21.32 -12.89
C GLY A 5 -11.95 -19.90 -12.31
N ILE A 6 -11.40 -19.69 -11.12
CA ILE A 6 -11.41 -18.44 -10.37
C ILE A 6 -10.09 -17.74 -10.71
N THR A 7 -10.17 -16.74 -11.58
CA THR A 7 -9.08 -15.77 -11.75
C THR A 7 -9.00 -14.97 -10.46
N ILE A 8 -8.01 -15.25 -9.62
CA ILE A 8 -7.69 -14.39 -8.48
C ILE A 8 -7.10 -13.12 -9.08
N LEU A 9 -7.91 -12.05 -9.16
CA LEU A 9 -7.41 -10.73 -9.51
C LEU A 9 -6.40 -10.33 -8.42
N PRO A 10 -5.20 -9.84 -8.80
CA PRO A 10 -4.29 -9.28 -7.82
C PRO A 10 -4.99 -8.12 -7.11
N SER A 11 -5.01 -8.18 -5.78
CA SER A 11 -5.60 -7.13 -4.94
C SER A 11 -4.92 -5.79 -5.21
N ASN A 12 -5.65 -4.69 -5.17
CA ASN A 12 -5.05 -3.37 -5.33
C ASN A 12 -4.20 -3.06 -4.07
N PRO A 13 -2.95 -2.57 -4.20
CA PRO A 13 -2.16 -2.13 -3.05
C PRO A 13 -2.91 -1.17 -2.12
N SER A 14 -3.75 -0.29 -2.67
CA SER A 14 -4.54 0.69 -1.90
C SER A 14 -5.53 0.03 -0.93
N ASP A 15 -6.00 -1.19 -1.22
CA ASP A 15 -6.94 -1.92 -0.36
C ASP A 15 -6.34 -2.28 1.01
N TYR A 16 -5.01 -2.38 1.08
CA TYR A 16 -4.29 -2.71 2.32
C TYR A 16 -4.04 -1.50 3.22
N ILE A 17 -4.17 -0.28 2.67
CA ILE A 17 -3.75 0.95 3.34
C ILE A 17 -4.52 1.18 4.64
N ALA A 18 -5.86 1.07 4.62
CA ALA A 18 -6.68 1.30 5.81
C ALA A 18 -6.32 0.33 6.96
N ARG A 19 -6.16 -0.96 6.64
CA ARG A 19 -5.81 -1.99 7.63
C ARG A 19 -4.42 -1.75 8.22
N PHE A 20 -3.43 -1.44 7.39
CA PHE A 20 -2.06 -1.22 7.83
C PHE A 20 -1.93 0.08 8.63
N ALA A 21 -2.52 1.18 8.15
CA ALA A 21 -2.55 2.45 8.87
C ALA A 21 -3.19 2.30 10.26
N SER A 22 -4.32 1.59 10.35
CA SER A 22 -4.97 1.28 11.63
C SER A 22 -4.07 0.46 12.56
N THR A 23 -3.44 -0.59 12.04
CA THR A 23 -2.53 -1.45 12.82
C THR A 23 -1.31 -0.67 13.34
N LEU A 24 -0.78 0.24 12.53
CA LEU A 24 0.38 1.09 12.85
C LEU A 24 0.00 2.37 13.61
N LYS A 25 -1.30 2.61 13.86
CA LYS A 25 -1.83 3.82 14.49
C LYS A 25 -1.36 5.11 13.78
N LEU A 26 -1.37 5.08 12.45
CA LEU A 26 -1.03 6.22 11.59
C LEU A 26 -2.26 7.11 11.39
N GLY A 27 -2.03 8.40 11.21
CA GLY A 27 -3.07 9.40 11.02
C GLY A 27 -3.70 9.35 9.63
N PRO A 28 -4.87 9.99 9.47
CA PRO A 28 -5.58 10.06 8.19
C PRO A 28 -4.76 10.76 7.10
N GLU A 29 -3.91 11.73 7.45
CA GLU A 29 -3.01 12.39 6.49
C GLU A 29 -1.98 11.42 5.90
N THR A 30 -1.42 10.54 6.73
CA THR A 30 -0.48 9.50 6.28
C THR A 30 -1.17 8.47 5.41
N GLN A 31 -2.40 8.10 5.77
CA GLN A 31 -3.21 7.20 4.97
C GLN A 31 -3.49 7.78 3.57
N SER A 32 -3.95 9.04 3.50
CA SER A 32 -4.22 9.73 2.23
C SER A 32 -2.97 9.83 1.38
N ARG A 33 -1.84 10.26 1.98
CA ARG A 33 -0.56 10.39 1.28
C ARG A 33 -0.06 9.06 0.73
N ALA A 34 -0.26 7.96 1.46
CA ALA A 34 0.13 6.63 1.00
C ALA A 34 -0.68 6.19 -0.23
N VAL A 35 -1.98 6.51 -0.30
CA VAL A 35 -2.80 6.25 -1.49
C VAL A 35 -2.29 7.05 -2.69
N GLU A 36 -2.02 8.35 -2.52
CA GLU A 36 -1.47 9.21 -3.58
C GLU A 36 -0.13 8.68 -4.15
N ILE A 37 0.74 8.17 -3.26
CA ILE A 37 2.02 7.56 -3.66
C ILE A 37 1.77 6.30 -4.50
N ILE A 38 0.81 5.45 -4.11
CA ILE A 38 0.46 4.25 -4.87
C ILE A 38 -0.08 4.62 -6.25
N GLU A 39 -1.03 5.56 -6.32
CA GLU A 39 -1.63 6.02 -7.58
C GLU A 39 -0.56 6.59 -8.52
N SER A 40 0.35 7.41 -7.99
CA SER A 40 1.48 7.94 -8.75
C SER A 40 2.39 6.83 -9.28
N ALA A 41 2.73 5.86 -8.43
CA ALA A 41 3.60 4.72 -8.80
C ALA A 41 2.92 3.77 -9.81
N GLN A 42 1.60 3.62 -9.76
CA GLN A 42 0.82 2.88 -10.75
C GLN A 42 0.77 3.61 -12.09
N GLY A 43 0.58 4.94 -12.07
CA GLY A 43 0.54 5.77 -13.28
C GLY A 43 1.83 5.75 -14.10
N ILE A 44 2.97 5.42 -13.48
CA ILE A 44 4.28 5.28 -14.15
C ILE A 44 4.75 3.82 -14.26
N GLU A 45 3.86 2.84 -14.04
CA GLU A 45 4.15 1.40 -14.13
C GLU A 45 5.28 0.89 -13.20
N LEU A 46 5.62 1.65 -12.15
CA LEU A 46 6.68 1.29 -11.19
C LEU A 46 6.28 0.12 -10.28
N THR A 47 5.00 -0.21 -10.21
CA THR A 47 4.46 -1.29 -9.37
C THR A 47 4.51 -2.68 -10.04
N SER A 48 4.84 -2.74 -11.33
CA SER A 48 4.88 -3.99 -12.11
C SER A 48 5.82 -5.04 -11.51
N GLY A 49 5.33 -6.28 -11.41
CA GLY A 49 6.08 -7.42 -10.86
C GLY A 49 6.32 -7.39 -9.35
N ARG A 50 5.75 -6.42 -8.61
CA ARG A 50 5.86 -6.30 -7.15
C ARG A 50 4.56 -6.72 -6.47
N GLY A 51 4.68 -7.36 -5.31
CA GLY A 51 3.52 -7.80 -4.54
C GLY A 51 2.73 -6.61 -3.96
N PRO A 52 1.39 -6.62 -4.02
CA PRO A 52 0.56 -5.48 -3.63
C PRO A 52 0.71 -5.11 -2.15
N THR A 53 0.91 -6.10 -1.29
CA THR A 53 1.16 -5.94 0.13
C THR A 53 2.46 -5.19 0.41
N GLY A 54 3.51 -5.49 -0.36
CA GLY A 54 4.82 -4.83 -0.23
C GLY A 54 4.79 -3.39 -0.72
N ILE A 55 4.06 -3.14 -1.82
CA ILE A 55 3.82 -1.78 -2.32
C ILE A 55 3.09 -0.94 -1.26
N ALA A 56 2.01 -1.48 -0.67
CA ALA A 56 1.25 -0.79 0.36
C ALA A 56 2.09 -0.46 1.59
N ALA A 57 2.91 -1.41 2.06
CA ALA A 57 3.81 -1.20 3.17
C ALA A 57 4.87 -0.13 2.87
N ALA A 58 5.46 -0.14 1.67
CA ALA A 58 6.44 0.85 1.25
C ALA A 58 5.82 2.25 1.13
N ALA A 59 4.62 2.37 0.56
CA ALA A 59 3.91 3.63 0.44
C ALA A 59 3.57 4.24 1.81
N LEU A 60 3.08 3.42 2.76
CA LEU A 60 2.84 3.87 4.13
C LEU A 60 4.11 4.29 4.85
N TYR A 61 5.21 3.56 4.65
CA TYR A 61 6.49 3.94 5.23
C TYR A 61 6.95 5.32 4.74
N VAL A 62 6.89 5.56 3.43
CA VAL A 62 7.26 6.86 2.85
C VAL A 62 6.32 7.96 3.33
N ALA A 63 5.01 7.73 3.32
CA ALA A 63 4.01 8.68 3.80
C ALA A 63 4.21 9.04 5.28
N ALA A 64 4.48 8.04 6.13
CA ALA A 64 4.74 8.26 7.56
C ALA A 64 6.01 9.07 7.79
N LEU A 65 7.06 8.87 6.97
CA LEU A 65 8.28 9.70 7.01
C LEU A 65 7.98 11.14 6.61
N MET A 66 7.19 11.36 5.56
CA MET A 66 6.83 12.71 5.08
C MET A 66 6.01 13.49 6.11
N ASN A 67 5.14 12.81 6.86
CA ASN A 67 4.27 13.43 7.87
C ASN A 67 4.86 13.41 9.29
N GLY A 68 6.10 12.93 9.46
CA GLY A 68 6.74 12.88 10.78
C GLY A 68 6.15 11.83 11.75
N GLU A 69 5.30 10.93 11.28
CA GLU A 69 4.69 9.84 12.07
C GLU A 69 5.61 8.63 12.24
N LYS A 70 6.93 8.86 12.30
CA LYS A 70 7.92 7.79 12.35
C LYS A 70 7.75 7.00 13.66
N ARG A 71 7.34 5.73 13.56
CA ARG A 71 7.41 4.78 14.67
C ARG A 71 8.77 4.08 14.62
N THR A 72 9.51 4.14 15.72
CA THR A 72 10.71 3.32 15.90
C THR A 72 10.30 1.84 15.93
N GLN A 73 11.16 0.96 15.39
CA GLN A 73 10.97 -0.49 15.37
C GLN A 73 10.67 -1.07 16.75
#